data_AF-A0A1M7A108-F1
#
_entry.id   AF-A0A1M7A108-F1
#
_cell.length_a   1.000
_cell.length_b   1.000
_cell.length_c   1.000
_cell.angle_alpha   90.00
_cell.angle_beta   90.00
_cell.angle_gamma   90.00
#
_symmetry.space_group_name_H-M   'P 1'
#
loop_
_entity.id
_entity.type
_entity.pdbx_description
1 polymer ?
#
loop_
_entity_poly.entity_id
_entity_poly.type
_entity_poly.pdbx_seq_one_letter_code
_entity_poly.pdbx_strand_id
1 'polypeptide(L)'
;MKTINKLGIYLDHAVADLIDFTGNDKEPLTIASDFDIQDKHETLQRSESEMHHKEQDKQRAYFKKIAILAIGYDELVLFGPTTAKTELLHFLQKDNSFGKIKVETENSVKMSLKEQEFFVRNHFKKFDFKNS
;
A
#
# COMPACT_ATOMS: atom_id res chain seq x y z
N MET A 1 26.84 -7.06 7.51
CA MET A 1 26.08 -6.59 6.32
C MET A 1 24.74 -6.09 6.80
N LYS A 2 24.32 -4.89 6.40
CA LYS A 2 22.99 -4.38 6.78
C LYS A 2 21.97 -5.07 5.85
N THR A 3 21.07 -5.86 6.42
CA THR A 3 19.98 -6.46 5.64
C THR A 3 19.05 -5.34 5.19
N ILE A 4 18.80 -5.22 3.89
CA ILE A 4 17.88 -4.24 3.32
C ILE A 4 16.48 -4.85 3.37
N ASN A 5 15.59 -4.27 4.15
CA ASN A 5 14.20 -4.73 4.26
C ASN A 5 13.39 -4.22 3.06
N LYS A 6 12.77 -5.14 2.32
CA LYS A 6 12.03 -4.84 1.08
C LYS A 6 10.57 -5.28 1.23
N LEU A 7 9.63 -4.38 0.93
CA LEU A 7 8.19 -4.64 1.02
C LEU A 7 7.49 -4.33 -0.30
N GLY A 8 6.64 -5.24 -0.74
CA GLY A 8 5.67 -4.99 -1.80
C GLY A 8 4.31 -4.66 -1.21
N ILE A 9 3.64 -3.65 -1.76
CA ILE A 9 2.28 -3.26 -1.37
C ILE A 9 1.42 -3.28 -2.62
N TYR A 10 0.59 -4.31 -2.76
CA TYR A 10 -0.49 -4.30 -3.73
C TYR A 10 -1.64 -3.49 -3.14
N LEU A 11 -2.20 -2.52 -3.86
CA LEU A 11 -3.36 -1.78 -3.35
C LEU A 11 -4.34 -1.33 -4.42
N ASP A 12 -5.60 -1.31 -4.01
CA ASP A 12 -6.66 -0.53 -4.60
C ASP A 12 -7.37 0.34 -3.54
N HIS A 13 -8.56 0.87 -3.86
CA HIS A 13 -9.30 1.74 -2.93
C HIS A 13 -10.05 0.96 -1.84
N ALA A 14 -10.09 -0.37 -1.93
CA ALA A 14 -10.81 -1.24 -1.02
C ALA A 14 -9.86 -2.10 -0.16
N VAL A 15 -8.76 -2.59 -0.72
CA VAL A 15 -7.86 -3.55 -0.07
C VAL A 15 -6.40 -3.25 -0.41
N ALA A 16 -5.52 -3.43 0.57
CA ALA A 16 -4.07 -3.45 0.39
C ALA A 16 -3.48 -4.74 0.96
N ASP A 17 -2.62 -5.39 0.18
CA ASP A 17 -1.89 -6.59 0.57
C ASP A 17 -0.39 -6.23 0.69
N LEU A 18 0.16 -6.43 1.89
CA LEU A 18 1.56 -6.14 2.22
C LEU A 18 2.36 -7.45 2.21
N ILE A 19 3.37 -7.53 1.37
CA ILE A 19 4.14 -8.74 1.07
C ILE A 19 5.62 -8.49 1.37
N ASP A 20 6.13 -9.13 2.43
CA ASP A 20 7.53 -9.01 2.85
C ASP A 20 8.45 -9.86 1.94
N PHE A 21 9.48 -9.25 1.37
CA PHE A 21 10.46 -9.96 0.52
C PHE A 21 11.69 -10.43 1.31
N THR A 22 11.94 -9.89 2.50
CA THR A 22 13.25 -9.92 3.19
C THR A 22 13.61 -11.25 3.85
N GLY A 23 12.80 -12.30 3.65
CA GLY A 23 13.25 -13.67 3.96
C GLY A 23 12.67 -14.30 5.20
N ASN A 24 11.39 -14.04 5.51
CA ASN A 24 10.59 -15.00 6.25
C ASN A 24 9.36 -15.32 5.41
N ASP A 25 8.91 -16.57 5.41
CA ASP A 25 7.59 -17.01 4.95
C ASP A 25 6.49 -16.40 5.84
N LYS A 26 6.50 -15.07 5.93
CA LYS A 26 5.42 -14.30 6.55
C LYS A 26 4.30 -14.29 5.53
N GLU A 27 3.13 -14.71 5.98
CA GLU A 27 1.93 -14.55 5.19
C GLU A 27 1.71 -13.06 4.88
N PRO A 28 1.25 -12.74 3.66
CA PRO A 28 0.89 -11.39 3.32
C PRO A 28 -0.13 -10.82 4.31
N LEU A 29 0.06 -9.56 4.69
CA LEU A 29 -0.86 -8.86 5.58
C LEU A 29 -1.86 -8.06 4.74
N THR A 30 -3.14 -8.44 4.81
CA THR A 30 -4.23 -7.74 4.14
C THR A 30 -4.85 -6.68 5.04
N ILE A 31 -4.99 -5.46 4.51
CA ILE A 31 -5.66 -4.33 5.16
C ILE A 31 -6.84 -3.93 4.28
N ALA A 32 -8.05 -4.02 4.84
CA ALA A 32 -9.25 -3.48 4.20
C ALA A 32 -9.42 -1.99 4.56
N SER A 33 -9.93 -1.22 3.60
CA SER A 33 -10.45 0.12 3.82
C SER A 33 -11.73 0.03 4.64
N ASP A 34 -11.91 0.93 5.61
CA ASP A 34 -13.14 1.04 6.42
C ASP A 34 -14.31 1.68 5.62
N PHE A 35 -14.25 1.61 4.29
CA PHE A 35 -15.25 2.12 3.37
C PHE A 35 -16.33 1.07 3.15
N ASP A 36 -17.20 0.88 4.15
CA ASP A 36 -18.33 -0.05 4.04
C ASP A 36 -19.46 0.57 3.20
N ILE A 37 -20.08 -0.24 2.34
CA ILE A 37 -21.26 0.11 1.55
C ILE A 37 -22.44 0.49 2.49
N GLN A 38 -22.43 0.03 3.75
CA GLN A 38 -23.41 0.46 4.77
C GLN A 38 -23.31 1.94 5.14
N ASP A 39 -22.12 2.55 5.10
CA ASP A 39 -21.98 4.00 5.34
C ASP A 39 -22.77 4.79 4.30
N LYS A 40 -22.89 4.26 3.08
CA LYS A 40 -23.68 4.84 1.99
C LYS A 40 -25.18 4.87 2.29
N HIS A 41 -25.69 3.99 3.16
CA HIS A 41 -27.11 3.95 3.54
C HIS A 41 -27.43 4.83 4.76
N GLU A 42 -26.53 4.91 5.74
CA GLU A 42 -26.72 5.75 6.94
C GLU A 42 -26.46 7.26 6.65
N THR A 43 -25.67 7.57 5.61
CA THR A 43 -25.30 8.94 5.24
C THR A 43 -26.23 9.64 4.24
N LEU A 44 -27.22 8.95 3.65
CA LEU A 44 -28.21 9.57 2.75
C LEU A 44 -29.03 10.69 3.41
N GLN A 45 -29.01 10.80 4.75
CA GLN A 45 -29.68 11.85 5.51
C GLN A 45 -28.81 13.07 5.83
N ARG A 46 -27.51 13.10 5.48
CA ARG A 46 -26.58 14.20 5.82
C ARG A 46 -26.02 14.90 4.58
N SER A 47 -25.72 16.19 4.74
CA SER A 47 -25.24 17.09 3.68
C SER A 47 -23.94 16.61 3.02
N GLU A 48 -23.82 16.81 1.70
CA GLU A 48 -22.68 16.43 0.84
C GLU A 48 -21.32 16.86 1.40
N SER A 49 -21.25 18.03 2.05
CA SER A 49 -20.03 18.53 2.70
C SER A 49 -19.56 17.68 3.89
N GLU A 50 -20.48 17.16 4.71
CA GLU A 50 -20.12 16.25 5.81
C GLU A 50 -19.72 14.87 5.30
N MET A 51 -20.30 14.44 4.18
CA MET A 51 -19.97 13.19 3.51
C MET A 51 -18.53 13.20 3.00
N HIS A 52 -18.12 14.29 2.34
CA HIS A 52 -16.77 14.43 1.77
C HIS A 52 -15.69 14.46 2.86
N HIS A 53 -15.98 15.05 4.03
CA HIS A 53 -15.05 15.07 5.16
C HIS A 53 -14.83 13.67 5.75
N LYS A 54 -15.92 12.92 5.98
CA LYS A 54 -15.84 11.55 6.53
C LYS A 54 -15.10 10.59 5.60
N GLU A 55 -15.36 10.68 4.30
CA GLU A 55 -14.68 9.85 3.29
C GLU A 55 -13.17 10.11 3.28
N GLN A 56 -12.75 11.38 3.29
CA GLN A 56 -11.34 11.74 3.36
C GLN A 56 -10.68 11.27 4.65
N ASP A 57 -11.37 11.35 5.79
CA ASP A 57 -10.83 10.89 7.08
C ASP A 57 -10.62 9.38 7.11
N LYS A 58 -11.54 8.60 6.52
CA LYS A 58 -11.41 7.14 6.41
C LYS A 58 -10.29 6.73 5.48
N GLN A 59 -10.19 7.37 4.31
CA GLN A 59 -9.10 7.10 3.37
C GLN A 59 -7.73 7.44 3.99
N ARG A 60 -7.63 8.55 4.73
CA ARG A 60 -6.42 8.91 5.48
C ARG A 60 -6.11 7.88 6.57
N ALA A 61 -7.12 7.41 7.31
CA ALA A 61 -6.92 6.37 8.32
C ALA A 61 -6.39 5.06 7.70
N TYR A 62 -6.95 4.68 6.56
CA TYR A 62 -6.50 3.53 5.77
C TYR A 62 -5.02 3.67 5.33
N PHE A 63 -4.66 4.78 4.69
CA PHE A 63 -3.27 5.03 4.29
C PHE A 63 -2.32 5.13 5.48
N LYS A 64 -2.77 5.69 6.60
CA LYS A 64 -1.98 5.77 7.83
C LYS A 64 -1.68 4.37 8.40
N LYS A 65 -2.65 3.44 8.38
CA LYS A 65 -2.43 2.04 8.78
C LYS A 65 -1.33 1.39 7.92
N ILE A 66 -1.38 1.59 6.60
CA ILE A 66 -0.35 1.09 5.67
C ILE A 66 1.02 1.72 5.97
N ALA A 67 1.07 3.04 6.16
CA ALA A 67 2.31 3.76 6.42
C ALA A 67 3.01 3.29 7.70
N ILE A 68 2.26 3.09 8.80
CA ILE A 68 2.83 2.61 10.07
C ILE A 68 3.52 1.25 9.90
N LEU A 69 3.01 0.38 9.03
CA LEU A 69 3.60 -0.93 8.77
C LEU A 69 4.78 -0.84 7.79
N ALA A 70 4.76 0.12 6.87
CA ALA A 70 5.79 0.32 5.87
C ALA A 70 7.04 1.07 6.38
N ILE A 71 6.94 1.84 7.47
CA ILE A 71 8.05 2.68 8.00
C ILE A 71 9.30 1.88 8.41
N GLY A 72 9.16 0.59 8.70
CA GLY A 72 10.26 -0.29 9.11
C GLY A 72 11.08 -0.87 7.95
N TYR A 73 10.71 -0.55 6.71
CA TYR A 73 11.34 -1.06 5.49
C TYR A 73 12.22 0.00 4.83
N ASP A 74 13.26 -0.46 4.13
CA ASP A 74 14.21 0.41 3.43
C ASP A 74 13.76 0.69 1.97
N GLU A 75 13.11 -0.29 1.34
CA GLU A 75 12.58 -0.19 -0.02
C GLU A 75 11.12 -0.67 -0.10
N LEU A 76 10.29 0.10 -0.79
CA LEU A 76 8.88 -0.16 -1.01
C LEU A 76 8.59 -0.19 -2.52
N VAL A 77 7.80 -1.16 -2.97
CA VAL A 77 7.16 -1.13 -4.29
C VAL A 77 5.65 -1.08 -4.11
N LEU A 78 5.03 0.01 -4.56
CA LEU A 78 3.58 0.20 -4.56
C LEU A 78 3.03 -0.19 -5.93
N PHE A 79 2.13 -1.16 -5.99
CA PHE A 79 1.59 -1.63 -7.26
C PHE A 79 0.10 -1.92 -7.18
N GLY A 80 -0.59 -1.88 -8.32
CA GLY A 80 -2.03 -2.11 -8.34
C GLY A 80 -2.74 -1.55 -9.57
N PRO A 81 -4.01 -1.94 -9.76
CA PRO A 81 -4.82 -1.59 -10.93
C PRO A 81 -5.37 -0.17 -10.91
N THR A 82 -5.34 0.52 -9.77
CA THR A 82 -5.95 1.84 -9.62
C THR A 82 -4.92 2.93 -9.30
N THR A 83 -5.39 4.18 -9.12
CA THR A 83 -4.59 5.32 -8.70
C THR A 83 -4.22 5.31 -7.21
N ALA A 84 -4.77 4.39 -6.41
CA ALA A 84 -4.54 4.30 -4.97
C ALA A 84 -3.03 4.27 -4.61
N LYS A 85 -2.20 3.61 -5.43
CA LYS A 85 -0.73 3.61 -5.26
C LYS A 85 -0.09 5.00 -5.36
N THR A 86 -0.58 5.84 -6.27
CA THR A 86 -0.08 7.21 -6.46
C THR A 86 -0.55 8.11 -5.33
N GLU A 87 -1.79 7.91 -4.88
CA GLU A 87 -2.34 8.64 -3.73
C GLU A 87 -1.61 8.28 -2.44
N LEU A 88 -1.33 7.00 -2.21
CA LEU A 88 -0.50 6.54 -1.10
C LEU A 88 0.92 7.10 -1.22
N LEU A 89 1.54 7.09 -2.40
CA LEU A 89 2.86 7.70 -2.61
C LEU A 89 2.87 9.17 -2.16
N HIS A 90 1.91 9.98 -2.63
CA HIS A 90 1.79 11.38 -2.23
C HIS A 90 1.53 11.54 -0.73
N PHE A 91 0.81 10.61 -0.11
CA PHE A 91 0.58 10.58 1.33
C PHE A 91 1.89 10.31 2.10
N LEU A 92 2.66 9.30 1.68
CA LEU A 92 3.95 8.94 2.30
C LEU A 92 5.00 10.04 2.12
N GLN A 93 5.06 10.68 0.95
CA GLN A 93 6.01 11.77 0.67
C GLN A 93 5.81 13.01 1.55
N LYS A 94 4.61 13.21 2.12
CA LYS A 94 4.36 14.27 3.09
C LYS A 94 4.92 13.96 4.48
N ASP A 95 5.22 12.70 4.76
CA ASP A 95 5.80 12.26 6.03
C ASP A 95 7.32 12.15 5.90
N ASN A 96 8.04 12.96 6.66
CA ASN A 96 9.51 13.00 6.65
C ASN A 96 10.15 11.65 6.99
N SER A 97 9.42 10.76 7.68
CA SER A 97 9.89 9.41 8.02
C SER A 97 10.18 8.56 6.78
N PHE A 98 9.50 8.84 5.66
CA PHE A 98 9.69 8.16 4.38
C PHE A 98 10.76 8.81 3.50
N GLY A 99 11.37 9.94 3.92
CA GLY A 99 12.35 10.66 3.12
C GLY A 99 13.63 9.88 2.82
N LYS A 100 13.91 8.79 3.56
CA LYS A 100 15.05 7.90 3.34
C LYS A 100 14.67 6.54 2.75
N ILE A 101 13.36 6.26 2.64
CA ILE A 101 12.83 4.99 2.14
C ILE A 101 12.70 5.12 0.62
N LYS A 102 13.24 4.16 -0.12
CA LYS A 102 13.11 4.14 -1.57
C LYS A 102 11.72 3.63 -1.93
N VAL A 103 10.87 4.49 -2.50
CA VAL A 103 9.51 4.11 -2.91
C VAL A 103 9.41 4.13 -4.42
N GLU A 104 9.06 2.99 -5.00
CA GLU A 104 8.77 2.83 -6.42
C GLU A 104 7.27 2.55 -6.63
N THR A 105 6.72 2.97 -7.76
CA THR A 105 5.34 2.69 -8.13
C THR A 105 5.27 1.96 -9.46
N GLU A 106 4.53 0.86 -9.54
CA GLU A 106 4.28 0.13 -10.79
C GLU A 106 2.79 -0.04 -11.06
N ASN A 107 2.39 0.07 -12.33
CA ASN A 107 1.04 -0.29 -12.75
C ASN A 107 0.93 -1.81 -12.86
N SER A 108 -0.14 -2.38 -12.35
CA SER A 108 -0.43 -3.81 -12.52
C SER A 108 -1.89 -4.01 -12.94
N VAL A 109 -2.21 -5.17 -13.52
CA VAL A 109 -3.60 -5.61 -13.61
C VAL A 109 -4.07 -6.12 -12.24
N LYS A 110 -5.37 -6.41 -12.11
CA LYS A 110 -5.89 -7.09 -10.91
C LYS A 110 -5.22 -8.46 -10.78
N MET A 111 -4.66 -8.74 -9.61
CA MET A 111 -3.88 -9.95 -9.33
C MET A 111 -4.40 -10.65 -8.08
N SER A 112 -4.41 -11.97 -8.09
CA SER A 112 -4.59 -12.80 -6.89
C SER A 112 -3.36 -12.71 -5.98
N LEU A 113 -3.52 -13.07 -4.71
CA LEU A 113 -2.44 -12.98 -3.71
C LEU A 113 -1.14 -13.67 -4.18
N LYS A 114 -1.26 -14.87 -4.77
CA LYS A 114 -0.11 -15.62 -5.32
C LYS A 114 0.59 -14.89 -6.46
N GLU A 115 -0.17 -14.24 -7.33
CA GLU A 115 0.39 -13.45 -8.44
C GLU A 115 1.07 -12.19 -7.93
N GLN A 116 0.50 -11.55 -6.90
CA GLN A 116 1.13 -10.41 -6.22
C GLN A 116 2.45 -10.83 -5.56
N GLU A 117 2.49 -11.95 -4.84
CA GLU A 117 3.72 -12.49 -4.25
C GLU A 117 4.77 -12.78 -5.32
N PHE A 118 4.38 -13.39 -6.43
CA PHE A 118 5.26 -13.64 -7.56
C PHE A 118 5.80 -12.33 -8.16
N PHE A 119 4.94 -11.32 -8.31
CA PHE A 119 5.32 -10.01 -8.80
C PHE A 119 6.39 -9.37 -7.90
N VAL A 120 6.15 -9.31 -6.59
CA VAL A 120 7.09 -8.73 -5.61
C VAL A 120 8.42 -9.46 -5.63
N ARG A 121 8.38 -10.80 -5.65
CA ARG A 121 9.60 -11.61 -5.73
C ARG A 121 10.37 -11.37 -7.03
N ASN A 122 9.68 -11.24 -8.16
CA ASN A 122 10.32 -10.99 -9.45
C ASN A 122 10.89 -9.57 -9.54
N HIS A 123 10.19 -8.58 -8.98
CA HIS A 123 10.63 -7.19 -8.91
C HIS A 123 11.98 -7.12 -8.19
N PHE A 124 12.01 -7.53 -6.92
CA PHE A 124 13.21 -7.38 -6.11
C PHE A 124 14.36 -8.33 -6.52
N LYS A 125 14.08 -9.53 -7.04
CA LYS A 125 15.12 -10.41 -7.61
C LYS A 125 15.83 -9.78 -8.81
N LYS A 126 15.10 -9.11 -9.71
CA LYS A 126 15.72 -8.42 -10.85
C LYS A 126 16.69 -7.32 -10.40
N PHE A 127 16.39 -6.65 -9.28
CA PHE A 127 17.25 -5.62 -8.72
C PHE A 127 18.46 -6.19 -7.96
N ASP A 128 18.36 -7.38 -7.36
CA ASP A 128 19.51 -8.03 -6.70
C ASP A 128 20.59 -8.46 -7.71
N PHE A 129 20.22 -8.92 -8.91
CA PHE A 129 21.19 -9.29 -9.95
C PHE A 129 21.91 -8.11 -10.61
N LYS A 130 21.35 -6.89 -10.58
CA LYS A 130 21.97 -5.71 -11.19
C LYS A 130 23.06 -5.07 -10.35
N ASN A 131 23.18 -5.45 -9.08
CA ASN A 131 24.14 -4.89 -8.12
C ASN A 131 25.31 -5.85 -7.78
N SER A 132 25.44 -6.97 -8.51
CA SER A 132 26.58 -7.90 -8.43
C SER A 132 27.49 -7.77 -9.65
#